data_AF-A0AA44IIE3-F1
#
_entry.id   AF-A0AA44IIE3-F1
#
_cell.length_a   1.000
_cell.length_b   1.000
_cell.length_c   1.000
_cell.angle_alpha   90.00
_cell.angle_beta   90.00
_cell.angle_gamma   90.00
#
_symmetry.space_group_name_H-M   'P 1'
#
loop_
_entity.id
_entity.type
_entity.pdbx_description
1 polymer ?
#
loop_
_entity_poly.entity_id
_entity_poly.type
_entity_poly.pdbx_seq_one_letter_code
_entity_poly.pdbx_strand_id
1 'polypeptide(L)'
;MSNQNYKCKKDYWDNYENWNDECKKYDWCKCMNCEEEEMTHVHEFEESVKLAEEGDDRHNHRTAGVTGQVIPINGGRNHVHKIKNNNTDFLDHFHQICITTGPAIPIPGTDKHVHLISGRTTIVDGHFHEFLFTTQIEAPLV
;
A
#
# COMPACT_ATOMS: atom_id res chain seq x y z
N MET A 1 -1.36 5.78 -32.12
CA MET A 1 -2.50 4.87 -32.37
C MET A 1 -2.59 3.96 -31.16
N SER A 2 -3.18 4.43 -30.06
CA SER A 2 -4.50 4.00 -29.49
C SER A 2 -4.63 2.46 -29.44
N ASN A 3 -4.78 1.84 -28.26
CA ASN A 3 -6.03 1.88 -27.51
C ASN A 3 -5.87 1.81 -25.98
N GLN A 4 -6.60 2.73 -25.35
CA GLN A 4 -7.27 2.66 -24.04
C GLN A 4 -8.10 1.35 -23.90
N ASN A 5 -8.50 0.77 -22.76
CA ASN A 5 -8.39 1.01 -21.32
C ASN A 5 -9.32 -0.04 -20.63
N TYR A 6 -9.16 -0.25 -19.32
CA TYR A 6 -10.16 -0.70 -18.33
C TYR A 6 -10.28 -2.16 -17.82
N LYS A 7 -10.30 -2.20 -16.48
CA LYS A 7 -11.04 -3.05 -15.51
C LYS A 7 -10.32 -4.26 -14.91
N CYS A 8 -9.58 -4.01 -13.83
CA CYS A 8 -9.83 -4.80 -12.62
C CYS A 8 -10.75 -3.98 -11.70
N LYS A 9 -12.06 -4.20 -11.83
CA LYS A 9 -13.01 -3.88 -10.75
C LYS A 9 -12.90 -5.03 -9.75
N LYS A 10 -12.23 -4.79 -8.63
CA LYS A 10 -12.53 -5.52 -7.39
C LYS A 10 -12.23 -4.64 -6.17
N ASP A 11 -12.85 -3.48 -6.16
CA ASP A 11 -13.38 -2.94 -4.91
C ASP A 11 -14.67 -3.73 -4.66
N TYR A 12 -14.66 -4.65 -3.69
CA TYR A 12 -15.82 -5.12 -2.93
C TYR A 12 -15.27 -6.12 -1.91
N TRP A 13 -15.13 -5.66 -0.67
CA TRP A 13 -15.04 -6.52 0.50
C TRP A 13 -16.36 -7.30 0.59
N ASP A 14 -16.30 -8.62 0.59
CA ASP A 14 -17.38 -9.45 1.11
C ASP A 14 -16.80 -10.75 1.69
N ASN A 15 -16.91 -10.83 3.01
CA ASN A 15 -17.03 -12.02 3.84
C ASN A 15 -15.81 -12.92 4.03
N TYR A 16 -15.28 -12.77 5.24
CA TYR A 16 -14.72 -13.81 6.08
C TYR A 16 -15.53 -15.12 5.97
N GLU A 17 -14.81 -16.24 6.02
CA GLU A 17 -15.25 -17.65 5.97
C GLU A 17 -15.28 -18.32 4.58
N ASN A 18 -14.49 -19.41 4.49
CA ASN A 18 -14.40 -20.39 3.39
C ASN A 18 -13.58 -20.03 2.15
N TRP A 19 -12.32 -19.65 2.37
CA TRP A 19 -11.25 -19.95 1.41
C TRP A 19 -10.78 -21.39 1.63
N ASN A 20 -11.37 -22.39 0.96
CA ASN A 20 -10.58 -23.50 0.39
C ASN A 20 -11.28 -24.54 -0.49
N ASP A 21 -12.61 -24.71 -0.52
CA ASP A 21 -13.15 -25.95 -1.15
C ASP A 21 -14.08 -25.81 -2.38
N GLU A 22 -14.43 -24.61 -2.84
CA GLU A 22 -15.37 -24.48 -3.98
C GLU A 22 -14.75 -24.16 -5.35
N CYS A 23 -13.42 -24.02 -5.44
CA CYS A 23 -12.77 -23.65 -6.71
C CYS A 23 -12.69 -24.81 -7.74
N LYS A 24 -13.17 -26.02 -7.42
CA LYS A 24 -13.01 -27.21 -8.28
C LYS A 24 -14.27 -27.66 -9.03
N LYS A 25 -15.42 -27.02 -8.85
CA LYS A 25 -16.70 -27.61 -9.29
C LYS A 25 -17.40 -26.95 -10.49
N TYR A 26 -17.09 -25.69 -10.81
CA TYR A 26 -17.74 -25.01 -11.93
C TYR A 26 -16.71 -24.32 -12.82
N ASP A 27 -16.69 -24.71 -14.09
CA ASP A 27 -15.83 -24.26 -15.20
C ASP A 27 -16.04 -22.77 -15.58
N TRP A 28 -16.50 -21.95 -14.62
CA TRP A 28 -16.57 -20.50 -14.68
C TRP A 28 -15.28 -19.83 -14.19
N CYS A 29 -14.34 -20.60 -13.59
CA CYS A 29 -12.99 -20.16 -13.25
C CYS A 29 -12.06 -20.01 -14.47
N LYS A 30 -12.63 -19.89 -15.68
CA LYS A 30 -11.97 -19.23 -16.82
C LYS A 30 -12.05 -17.71 -16.64
N CYS A 31 -11.50 -17.21 -15.54
CA CYS A 31 -10.82 -15.91 -15.54
C CYS A 31 -9.36 -16.19 -15.92
N MET A 32 -9.11 -16.78 -17.09
CA MET A 32 -8.70 -16.04 -18.30
C MET A 32 -7.55 -15.07 -17.98
N ASN A 33 -6.32 -15.61 -18.04
CA ASN A 33 -5.03 -14.92 -17.95
C ASN A 33 -4.82 -14.02 -16.72
N CYS A 34 -4.92 -14.60 -15.52
CA CYS A 34 -4.00 -14.19 -14.47
C CYS A 34 -2.62 -14.72 -14.88
N GLU A 35 -1.87 -14.00 -15.72
CA GLU A 35 -0.41 -14.10 -15.58
C GLU A 35 -0.18 -13.79 -14.10
N GLU A 36 0.31 -14.77 -13.32
CA GLU A 36 0.79 -14.48 -11.98
C GLU A 36 1.83 -13.38 -12.18
N GLU A 37 1.47 -12.12 -11.89
CA GLU A 37 2.44 -11.05 -11.79
C GLU A 37 3.40 -11.52 -10.70
N GLU A 38 4.58 -12.02 -11.11
CA GLU A 38 5.55 -12.56 -10.16
C GLU A 38 5.86 -11.47 -9.14
N MET A 39 5.47 -11.72 -7.90
CA MET A 39 5.76 -10.84 -6.79
C MET A 39 7.27 -10.84 -6.57
N THR A 40 7.96 -9.76 -6.95
CA THR A 40 9.41 -9.68 -6.83
C THR A 40 9.85 -9.24 -5.44
N HIS A 41 9.33 -8.11 -4.94
CA HIS A 41 9.63 -7.61 -3.59
C HIS A 41 8.52 -6.71 -3.03
N VAL A 42 8.69 -6.38 -1.75
CA VAL A 42 7.90 -5.41 -0.98
C VAL A 42 8.87 -4.61 -0.11
N HIS A 43 8.39 -3.52 0.46
CA HIS A 43 9.14 -2.76 1.44
C HIS A 43 8.42 -2.67 2.77
N GLU A 44 9.20 -2.71 3.84
CA GLU A 44 8.76 -2.34 5.18
C GLU A 44 8.64 -0.82 5.29
N PHE A 45 7.87 -0.34 6.26
CA PHE A 45 7.86 1.06 6.69
C PHE A 45 7.50 1.10 8.18
N GLU A 46 8.08 2.05 8.91
CA GLU A 46 7.76 2.32 10.33
C GLU A 46 8.02 3.79 10.62
N GLU A 47 6.97 4.55 10.90
CA GLU A 47 7.05 6.01 10.97
C GLU A 47 5.96 6.63 11.86
N SER A 48 6.10 7.93 12.12
CA SER A 48 5.06 8.75 12.76
C SER A 48 4.34 9.65 11.76
N VAL A 49 3.03 9.84 11.94
CA VAL A 49 2.29 10.87 11.22
C VAL A 49 2.53 12.24 11.88
N LYS A 50 2.24 13.32 11.16
CA LYS A 50 2.36 14.69 11.69
C LYS A 50 1.31 14.94 12.77
N LEU A 51 1.56 15.95 13.61
CA LEU A 51 0.61 16.39 14.62
C LEU A 51 -0.66 16.95 13.96
N ALA A 52 -1.80 16.66 14.57
CA ALA A 52 -3.09 17.28 14.27
C ALA A 52 -3.65 17.95 15.54
N GLU A 53 -4.70 18.75 15.35
CA GLU A 53 -5.38 19.49 16.43
C GLU A 53 -4.45 20.45 17.19
N GLU A 54 -4.99 21.12 18.21
CA GLU A 54 -4.30 22.15 18.98
C GLU A 54 -4.65 22.03 20.46
N GLY A 55 -3.81 22.61 21.34
CA GLY A 55 -4.05 22.57 22.79
C GLY A 55 -3.85 21.18 23.38
N ASP A 56 -4.74 20.79 24.30
CA ASP A 56 -4.66 19.52 25.02
C ASP A 56 -4.98 18.30 24.13
N ASP A 57 -5.71 18.52 23.03
CA ASP A 57 -6.06 17.47 22.06
C ASP A 57 -4.95 17.28 21.00
N ARG A 58 -3.87 18.06 21.03
CA ARG A 58 -2.81 17.97 20.01
C ARG A 58 -2.00 16.67 20.14
N HIS A 59 -2.18 15.76 19.18
CA HIS A 59 -1.53 14.45 19.19
C HIS A 59 -1.07 14.00 17.80
N ASN A 60 -0.42 12.84 17.74
CA ASN A 60 -0.11 12.11 16.52
C ASN A 60 -0.27 10.61 16.74
N HIS A 61 -0.09 9.85 15.66
CA HIS A 61 -0.04 8.40 15.70
C HIS A 61 1.25 7.85 15.07
N ARG A 62 1.57 6.60 15.37
CA ARG A 62 2.63 5.81 14.76
C ARG A 62 2.05 4.76 13.83
N THR A 63 2.81 4.33 12.83
CA THR A 63 2.37 3.29 11.89
C THR A 63 3.56 2.46 11.48
N ALA A 64 3.34 1.16 11.29
CA ALA A 64 4.31 0.25 10.73
C ALA A 64 3.59 -0.75 9.83
N GLY A 65 4.29 -1.31 8.85
CA GLY A 65 3.73 -2.31 7.95
C GLY A 65 4.65 -2.67 6.80
N VAL A 66 4.08 -3.40 5.85
CA VAL A 66 4.72 -3.76 4.58
C VAL A 66 3.83 -3.32 3.43
N THR A 67 4.45 -2.89 2.33
CA THR A 67 3.72 -2.54 1.12
C THR A 67 3.14 -3.78 0.43
N GLY A 68 2.13 -3.58 -0.43
CA GLY A 68 1.67 -4.62 -1.35
C GLY A 68 2.65 -4.90 -2.49
N GLN A 69 2.24 -5.80 -3.39
CA GLN A 69 3.05 -6.20 -4.56
C GLN A 69 3.43 -5.02 -5.47
N VAL A 70 4.49 -5.25 -6.24
CA VAL A 70 4.97 -4.35 -7.29
C VAL A 70 3.87 -4.05 -8.31
N ILE A 71 3.73 -2.78 -8.66
CA ILE A 71 2.87 -2.32 -9.76
C ILE A 71 3.77 -1.62 -10.78
N PRO A 72 4.04 -2.26 -11.94
CA PRO A 72 4.90 -1.69 -12.96
C PRO A 72 4.33 -0.37 -13.51
N ILE A 73 5.21 0.62 -13.68
CA ILE A 73 4.90 1.89 -14.35
C ILE A 73 5.95 2.17 -15.43
N ASN A 74 5.71 3.19 -16.26
CA ASN A 74 6.67 3.65 -17.29
C ASN A 74 7.14 2.54 -18.26
N GLY A 75 6.28 1.57 -18.55
CA GLY A 75 6.61 0.41 -19.40
C GLY A 75 7.55 -0.58 -18.75
N GLY A 76 7.49 -0.76 -17.42
CA GLY A 76 8.30 -1.72 -16.67
C GLY A 76 9.67 -1.19 -16.22
N ARG A 77 9.98 0.08 -16.50
CA ARG A 77 11.27 0.69 -16.11
C ARG A 77 11.31 1.23 -14.68
N ASN A 78 10.17 1.25 -14.00
CA ASN A 78 10.03 1.67 -12.60
C ASN A 78 8.73 1.03 -12.06
N HIS A 79 8.48 1.11 -10.76
CA HIS A 79 7.28 0.58 -10.13
C HIS A 79 6.86 1.41 -8.92
N VAL A 80 5.67 1.12 -8.42
CA VAL A 80 5.10 1.64 -7.18
C VAL A 80 4.48 0.50 -6.39
N HIS A 81 4.13 0.76 -5.14
CA HIS A 81 3.38 -0.19 -4.32
C HIS A 81 2.10 0.44 -3.79
N LYS A 82 1.14 -0.40 -3.38
CA LYS A 82 -0.07 0.04 -2.66
C LYS A 82 0.03 -0.33 -1.19
N ILE A 83 -0.35 0.59 -0.31
CA ILE A 83 -0.65 0.32 1.09
C ILE A 83 -2.16 0.40 1.22
N LYS A 84 -2.79 -0.67 1.70
CA LYS A 84 -4.25 -0.76 1.84
C LYS A 84 -4.60 -1.03 3.29
N ASN A 85 -5.45 -0.17 3.86
CA ASN A 85 -6.05 -0.33 5.18
C ASN A 85 -5.01 -0.57 6.29
N ASN A 86 -3.85 0.11 6.22
CA ASN A 86 -2.83 -0.02 7.26
C ASN A 86 -3.20 0.87 8.44
N ASN A 87 -3.47 0.27 9.60
CA ASN A 87 -3.84 1.03 10.79
C ASN A 87 -2.62 1.77 11.36
N THR A 88 -2.88 2.93 11.95
CA THR A 88 -1.97 3.52 12.91
C THR A 88 -2.11 2.84 14.28
N ASP A 89 -1.25 3.18 15.23
CA ASP A 89 -1.43 2.80 16.63
C ASP A 89 -2.68 3.46 17.23
N PHE A 90 -3.08 2.94 18.39
CA PHE A 90 -4.25 3.39 19.12
C PHE A 90 -3.86 4.41 20.18
N LEU A 91 -4.40 5.61 20.07
CA LEU A 91 -4.35 6.67 21.07
C LEU A 91 -5.74 7.32 21.08
N ASP A 92 -6.65 6.76 21.89
CA ASP A 92 -8.10 7.04 21.90
C ASP A 92 -8.86 6.60 20.62
N HIS A 93 -8.29 6.85 19.44
CA HIS A 93 -8.71 6.31 18.15
C HIS A 93 -7.50 5.82 17.34
N PHE A 94 -7.77 5.33 16.13
CA PHE A 94 -6.75 5.01 15.13
C PHE A 94 -7.23 5.48 13.77
N HIS A 95 -6.29 5.77 12.87
CA HIS A 95 -6.61 6.04 11.47
C HIS A 95 -6.05 4.95 10.58
N GLN A 96 -6.42 5.00 9.30
CA GLN A 96 -5.88 4.12 8.26
C GLN A 96 -5.09 4.91 7.22
N ILE A 97 -4.05 4.28 6.69
CA ILE A 97 -3.29 4.74 5.53
C ILE A 97 -3.67 3.88 4.32
N CYS A 98 -4.15 4.55 3.27
CA CYS A 98 -4.58 3.95 2.00
C CYS A 98 -3.99 4.75 0.83
N ILE A 99 -2.80 4.38 0.36
CA ILE A 99 -2.05 5.15 -0.65
C ILE A 99 -1.39 4.27 -1.69
N THR A 100 -0.97 4.90 -2.79
CA THR A 100 0.04 4.36 -3.70
C THR A 100 1.33 5.14 -3.49
N THR A 101 2.45 4.45 -3.37
CA THR A 101 3.76 5.09 -3.15
C THR A 101 4.18 5.90 -4.38
N GLY A 102 5.19 6.76 -4.20
CA GLY A 102 5.92 7.33 -5.32
C GLY A 102 6.73 6.27 -6.08
N PRO A 103 7.25 6.61 -7.28
CA PRO A 103 8.20 5.75 -8.02
C PRO A 103 9.42 5.37 -7.18
N ALA A 104 10.08 4.28 -7.54
CA ALA A 104 11.35 3.87 -6.95
C ALA A 104 12.40 4.99 -7.04
N ILE A 105 13.01 5.30 -5.90
CA ILE A 105 14.09 6.29 -5.73
C ILE A 105 15.39 5.52 -5.48
N PRO A 106 16.32 5.48 -6.45
CA PRO A 106 17.57 4.74 -6.32
C PRO A 106 18.44 5.27 -5.18
N ILE A 107 19.10 4.37 -4.45
CA ILE A 107 20.13 4.71 -3.48
C ILE A 107 21.48 4.80 -4.21
N PRO A 108 22.13 5.98 -4.26
CA PRO A 108 23.40 6.12 -4.97
C PRO A 108 24.47 5.17 -4.45
N GLY A 109 25.15 4.47 -5.38
CA GLY A 109 26.22 3.54 -5.04
C GLY A 109 25.75 2.12 -4.69
N THR A 110 24.46 1.83 -4.80
CA THR A 110 23.90 0.47 -4.66
C THR A 110 22.91 0.18 -5.79
N ASP A 111 22.40 -1.05 -5.85
CA ASP A 111 21.29 -1.49 -6.69
C ASP A 111 19.93 -1.39 -5.99
N LYS A 112 19.88 -0.77 -4.81
CA LYS A 112 18.70 -0.71 -3.94
C LYS A 112 17.91 0.59 -4.16
N HIS A 113 16.64 0.58 -3.76
CA HIS A 113 15.81 1.78 -3.75
C HIS A 113 14.89 1.85 -2.52
N VAL A 114 14.24 3.00 -2.39
CA VAL A 114 13.13 3.26 -1.47
C VAL A 114 11.99 3.91 -2.25
N HIS A 115 10.79 3.98 -1.65
CA HIS A 115 9.68 4.74 -2.20
C HIS A 115 9.24 5.84 -1.24
N LEU A 116 8.88 7.00 -1.78
CA LEU A 116 8.22 8.06 -1.01
C LEU A 116 6.77 7.68 -0.70
N ILE A 117 6.34 7.94 0.52
CA ILE A 117 4.96 7.81 1.00
C ILE A 117 4.54 9.19 1.50
N SER A 118 3.49 9.74 0.89
CA SER A 118 2.98 11.07 1.22
C SER A 118 1.47 11.10 1.09
N GLY A 119 0.80 11.73 2.04
CA GLY A 119 -0.66 11.79 2.04
C GLY A 119 -1.26 12.17 3.38
N ARG A 120 -2.49 11.72 3.57
CA ARG A 120 -3.30 11.94 4.77
C ARG A 120 -3.93 10.62 5.20
N THR A 121 -4.08 10.44 6.50
CA THR A 121 -4.84 9.32 7.04
C THR A 121 -6.34 9.47 6.73
N THR A 122 -7.12 8.42 6.96
CA THR A 122 -8.59 8.52 6.96
C THR A 122 -9.07 9.52 7.99
N ILE A 123 -10.24 10.14 7.77
CA ILE A 123 -10.83 11.01 8.79
C ILE A 123 -11.49 10.12 9.86
N VAL A 124 -11.05 10.27 11.10
CA VAL A 124 -11.61 9.61 12.30
C VAL A 124 -11.65 10.66 13.40
N ASP A 125 -12.72 10.63 14.20
CA ASP A 125 -12.98 11.63 15.24
C ASP A 125 -12.87 13.10 14.76
N GLY A 126 -13.31 13.36 13.54
CA GLY A 126 -13.37 14.71 12.99
C GLY A 126 -12.06 15.28 12.44
N HIS A 127 -10.91 14.62 12.59
CA HIS A 127 -9.63 15.07 12.03
C HIS A 127 -8.88 13.98 11.25
N PHE A 128 -7.74 14.37 10.67
CA PHE A 128 -6.80 13.49 9.97
C PHE A 128 -5.38 13.94 10.29
N HIS A 129 -4.42 13.06 10.03
CA HIS A 129 -3.00 13.40 10.11
C HIS A 129 -2.38 13.38 8.71
N GLU A 130 -1.58 14.40 8.40
CA GLU A 130 -0.69 14.34 7.24
C GLU A 130 0.50 13.44 7.55
N PHE A 131 1.11 12.88 6.52
CA PHE A 131 2.36 12.14 6.65
C PHE A 131 3.26 12.33 5.43
N LEU A 132 4.56 12.22 5.65
CA LEU A 132 5.59 12.28 4.62
C LEU A 132 6.81 11.49 5.11
N PHE A 133 7.03 10.32 4.51
CA PHE A 133 8.14 9.44 4.87
C PHE A 133 8.53 8.54 3.71
N THR A 134 9.54 7.70 3.88
CA THR A 134 9.91 6.69 2.88
C THR A 134 9.65 5.29 3.40
N THR A 135 9.54 4.33 2.49
CA THR A 135 9.75 2.94 2.86
C THR A 135 11.18 2.72 3.37
N GLN A 136 11.39 1.60 4.06
CA GLN A 136 12.72 1.06 4.30
C GLN A 136 13.34 0.55 2.98
N ILE A 137 14.65 0.34 3.01
CA ILE A 137 15.43 -0.08 1.85
C ILE A 137 15.01 -1.48 1.38
N GLU A 138 15.03 -1.71 0.06
CA GLU A 138 14.80 -3.07 -0.48
C GLU A 138 15.84 -4.05 0.06
N ALA A 139 15.36 -5.18 0.58
CA ALA A 139 16.16 -6.35 0.99
C ALA A 139 17.48 -5.95 1.67
N PRO A 140 17.46 -5.36 2.88
CA PRO A 140 18.68 -4.86 3.54
C PRO A 140 19.73 -5.96 3.78
N LEU A 141 19.29 -7.22 3.80
CA LEU A 141 20.04 -8.48 3.94
C LEU A 141 21.14 -8.73 2.91
N VAL A 142 20.80 -8.49 1.63
CA VAL A 142 21.38 -9.20 0.49
C VAL A 142 21.66 -8.28 -0.68
#